data_AF-A0A351FWI1-F1
#
_entry.id   AF-A0A351FWI1-F1
#
_cell.length_a   1.000
_cell.length_b   1.000
_cell.length_c   1.000
_cell.angle_alpha   90.00
_cell.angle_beta   90.00
_cell.angle_gamma   90.00
#
_symmetry.space_group_name_H-M   'P 1'
#
loop_
_entity.id
_entity.type
_entity.pdbx_description
1 polymer ?
#
loop_
_entity_poly.entity_id
_entity_poly.type
_entity_poly.pdbx_seq_one_letter_code
_entity_poly.pdbx_strand_id
1 'polypeptide(L)' 'MPRQRVTVGACPKCGADELVCSYNYFSSDDLTIDSWEHKCADCGFRETVAYRSDDDDVGDDVDPRCCPFCQRRVDPENL' A
#
# COMPACT_ATOMS: atom_id res chain seq x y z
N MET A 1 3.29 4.01 -15.05
CA MET A 1 2.59 3.50 -13.86
C MET A 1 2.84 4.48 -12.72
N PRO A 2 1.84 5.29 -12.35
CA PRO A 2 1.94 6.26 -11.26
C PRO A 2 2.17 5.52 -9.94
N ARG A 3 3.30 5.79 -9.29
CA ARG A 3 3.61 5.26 -7.95
C ARG A 3 3.37 6.38 -6.96
N GLN A 4 2.32 6.29 -6.16
CA GLN A 4 2.08 7.28 -5.12
C GLN A 4 2.86 6.93 -3.86
N ARG A 5 3.81 7.79 -3.50
CA ARG A 5 4.66 7.61 -2.32
C ARG A 5 4.55 8.83 -1.40
N VAL A 6 4.28 8.61 -0.11
CA VAL A 6 4.25 9.66 0.91
C VAL A 6 4.90 9.18 2.21
N THR A 7 5.43 10.10 3.00
CA THR A 7 5.91 9.80 4.36
C THR A 7 4.72 9.75 5.32
N VAL A 8 4.64 8.70 6.14
CA VAL A 8 3.53 8.37 7.05
C VAL A 8 4.03 8.17 8.48
N GLY A 9 4.25 9.27 9.20
CA GLY A 9 4.55 9.25 10.63
C GLY A 9 5.74 8.39 11.03
N ALA A 10 5.72 7.91 12.27
CA ALA A 10 6.83 7.20 12.88
C ALA A 10 6.85 5.70 12.54
N CYS A 11 8.05 5.16 12.32
CA CYS A 11 8.28 3.74 12.11
C CYS A 11 7.90 2.94 13.37
N PRO A 12 7.05 1.89 13.26
CA PRO A 12 6.64 1.09 14.41
C PRO A 12 7.78 0.30 15.05
N LYS A 13 8.91 0.13 14.34
CA LYS A 13 10.07 -0.63 14.81
C LYS A 13 11.13 0.20 15.53
N CYS A 14 11.39 1.43 15.06
CA CYS A 14 12.50 2.25 15.56
C CYS A 14 12.10 3.67 15.98
N GLY A 15 10.86 4.09 15.72
CA GLY A 15 10.37 5.42 16.06
C GLY A 15 10.81 6.56 15.14
N ALA A 16 11.60 6.29 14.10
CA ALA A 16 12.02 7.32 13.13
C ALA A 16 10.85 7.84 12.29
N ASP A 17 10.82 9.15 12.01
CA ASP A 17 9.75 9.82 11.24
C ASP A 17 9.80 9.59 9.72
N GLU A 18 10.79 8.84 9.23
CA GLU A 18 10.97 8.52 7.80
C GLU A 18 10.36 7.17 7.41
N LEU A 19 9.12 6.89 7.87
CA LEU A 19 8.34 5.76 7.37
C LEU A 19 7.62 6.16 6.08
N VAL A 20 7.84 5.43 5.00
CA VAL A 20 7.28 5.78 3.69
C VAL A 20 6.21 4.78 3.28
N CYS A 21 5.00 5.25 3.01
CA CYS A 21 3.90 4.50 2.42
C CYS A 21 3.89 4.68 0.90
N SER A 22 3.99 3.56 0.18
CA SER A 22 3.96 3.51 -1.27
C SER A 22 2.75 2.68 -1.72
N TYR A 23 2.02 3.18 -2.70
CA TYR A 23 0.94 2.46 -3.36
C TYR A 23 1.30 2.25 -4.84
N ASN A 24 1.09 1.03 -5.33
CA ASN A 24 1.16 0.73 -6.76
C ASN A 24 -0.12 0.05 -7.20
N TYR A 25 -0.72 0.59 -8.25
CA TYR A 25 -1.83 0.01 -8.96
C TYR A 25 -1.34 -0.60 -10.27
N PHE A 26 -1.78 -1.81 -10.55
CA PHE A 26 -1.58 -2.50 -11.82
C PHE A 26 -2.92 -3.00 -12.31
N SER A 27 -3.26 -2.69 -13.56
CA SER A 27 -4.43 -3.24 -14.24
C SER A 27 -4.06 -3.79 -15.61
N SER A 28 -4.61 -4.95 -15.92
CA SER A 28 -4.59 -5.62 -17.23
C SER A 28 -5.99 -6.21 -17.46
N ASP A 29 -6.33 -6.55 -18.70
CA ASP A 29 -7.70 -6.90 -19.14
C ASP A 29 -8.55 -7.71 -18.15
N ASP A 30 -8.00 -8.73 -17.49
CA ASP A 30 -8.73 -9.60 -16.54
C ASP A 30 -8.20 -9.55 -15.09
N LEU A 31 -7.22 -8.68 -14.79
CA LEU A 31 -6.56 -8.68 -13.48
C LEU A 31 -6.23 -7.26 -13.03
N THR A 32 -6.71 -6.90 -11.84
CA THR A 32 -6.20 -5.73 -11.12
C THR A 32 -5.44 -6.14 -9.86
N ILE A 33 -4.40 -5.38 -9.55
CA ILE A 33 -3.54 -5.58 -8.39
C ILE A 33 -3.31 -4.23 -7.72
N ASP A 34 -3.75 -4.14 -6.47
CA ASP A 34 -3.49 -3.03 -5.56
C ASP A 34 -2.43 -3.45 -4.57
N SER A 35 -1.29 -2.74 -4.52
CA SER A 35 -0.20 -3.10 -3.63
C SER A 35 0.24 -1.93 -2.77
N TRP A 36 0.45 -2.22 -1.48
CA TRP A 36 0.90 -1.29 -0.48
C TRP A 36 2.26 -1.72 0.07
N GLU A 37 3.15 -0.76 0.29
CA GLU A 37 4.44 -0.95 0.93
C GLU A 37 4.68 0.14 1.96
N HIS A 38 5.01 -0.25 3.19
CA HIS A 38 5.65 0.60 4.17
C HIS A 38 7.14 0.30 4.20
N LYS A 39 7.98 1.32 4.10
CA LYS A 39 9.44 1.19 4.18
C LYS A 39 10.03 2.30 5.04
N CYS A 40 10.77 1.93 6.07
CA CYS A 40 11.56 2.85 6.88
C CYS A 40 12.97 3.01 6.29
N ALA A 41 13.42 4.26 6.11
CA ALA A 41 14.77 4.55 5.61
C ALA A 41 15.86 4.26 6.66
N ASP A 42 15.57 4.44 7.95
CA ASP A 42 16.54 4.27 9.05
C ASP A 42 16.85 2.82 9.40
N CYS A 43 15.85 2.05 9.82
CA CYS A 43 16.07 0.70 10.36
C CYS A 43 15.83 -0.43 9.34
N GLY A 44 15.46 -0.07 8.11
CA GLY A 44 15.16 -1.02 7.04
C GLY A 44 13.87 -1.82 7.26
N PHE A 45 13.02 -1.43 8.21
CA PHE A 45 11.70 -2.03 8.39
C PHE A 45 10.91 -1.94 7.07
N ARG A 46 10.28 -3.05 6.68
CA ARG A 46 9.46 -3.14 5.49
C ARG A 46 8.31 -4.10 5.70
N GLU A 47 7.10 -3.67 5.34
CA GLU A 47 5.90 -4.51 5.27
C GLU A 47 5.17 -4.22 3.97
N THR A 48 4.58 -5.26 3.37
CA THR A 48 3.94 -5.19 2.07
C THR A 48 2.68 -6.03 2.03
N VAL A 49 1.64 -5.53 1.37
CA VAL A 49 0.44 -6.31 1.04
C VAL A 49 0.11 -6.10 -0.43
N ALA A 50 -0.49 -7.10 -1.07
CA ALA A 50 -1.03 -7.00 -2.41
C ALA A 50 -2.41 -7.65 -2.44
N TYR A 51 -3.39 -6.93 -2.95
CA TYR A 51 -4.75 -7.38 -3.21
C TYR A 51 -4.89 -7.62 -4.71
N ARG A 52 -5.37 -8.80 -5.10
CA ARG A 52 -5.54 -9.19 -6.49
C ARG A 52 -7.01 -9.48 -6.74
N SER A 53 -7.57 -9.01 -7.86
CA SER A 53 -8.99 -9.25 -8.18
C SER A 53 -9.37 -10.71 -8.38
N ASP A 54 -8.40 -11.56 -8.73
CA ASP A 54 -8.57 -13.00 -8.95
C ASP A 54 -8.34 -13.83 -7.68
N ASP A 55 -7.95 -13.19 -6.58
CA ASP A 55 -7.70 -13.88 -5.31
C ASP A 55 -9.00 -13.97 -4.50
N ASP A 56 -9.66 -15.14 -4.56
CA ASP A 56 -10.91 -15.45 -3.86
C ASP A 56 -10.77 -15.51 -2.31
N ASP A 57 -9.54 -15.43 -1.78
CA ASP A 57 -9.24 -15.44 -0.34
C ASP A 57 -9.31 -14.03 0.28
N VAL A 58 -9.26 -12.97 -0.54
CA VAL A 58 -9.43 -11.59 -0.08
C VAL A 58 -10.91 -11.37 0.26
N GLY A 59 -11.25 -11.46 1.55
CA GLY A 59 -12.63 -11.26 2.01
C GLY A 59 -13.27 -9.97 1.47
N ASP A 60 -14.56 -10.06 1.15
CA ASP A 60 -15.37 -9.02 0.47
C ASP A 60 -15.37 -7.63 1.18
N ASP A 61 -15.04 -7.60 2.48
CA ASP A 61 -14.98 -6.39 3.31
C ASP A 61 -13.65 -5.62 3.23
N VAL A 62 -12.65 -6.12 2.50
CA VAL A 62 -11.33 -5.45 2.42
C VAL A 62 -11.33 -4.45 1.27
N ASP A 63 -11.19 -3.17 1.61
CA ASP A 63 -10.98 -2.11 0.61
C ASP A 63 -9.51 -2.09 0.15
N PRO A 64 -9.17 -2.57 -1.07
CA PRO A 64 -7.80 -2.63 -1.54
C PRO A 64 -7.16 -1.25 -1.74
N ARG A 65 -7.99 -0.19 -1.78
CA ARG A 65 -7.56 1.21 -1.91
C ARG A 65 -7.33 1.88 -0.57
N CYS A 66 -7.49 1.15 0.53
CA CYS A 66 -7.11 1.59 1.86
C CYS A 66 -5.85 0.85 2.30
N CYS A 67 -4.80 1.60 2.68
CA CYS A 67 -3.60 1.02 3.23
C CYS A 67 -3.91 0.33 4.56
N PRO A 68 -3.66 -0.98 4.73
CA PRO A 68 -3.96 -1.66 5.99
C PRO A 68 -3.08 -1.19 7.16
N PHE A 69 -1.95 -0.55 6.86
CA PHE A 69 -0.96 -0.18 7.85
C PHE A 69 -1.19 1.22 8.45
N CYS A 70 -1.51 2.21 7.62
CA CYS A 70 -1.71 3.61 8.04
C CYS A 70 -3.09 4.17 7.70
N GLN A 71 -4.00 3.36 7.14
CA GLN A 71 -5.35 3.77 6.75
C GLN A 71 -5.39 4.89 5.69
N ARG A 72 -4.27 5.11 4.97
CA ARG A 72 -4.21 6.03 3.83
C ARG A 72 -5.08 5.50 2.70
N ARG A 73 -5.98 6.34 2.19
CA ARG A 73 -6.79 6.03 1.00
C ARG A 73 -6.18 6.63 -0.27
N VAL A 74 -6.40 5.96 -1.38
CA VAL A 74 -6.04 6.45 -2.73
C VAL A 74 -7.28 6.49 -3.61
N ASP A 75 -7.44 7.59 -4.34
CA ASP A 75 -8.51 7.76 -5.30
C ASP A 75 -8.08 7.25 -6.68
N PRO A 76 -8.78 6.28 -7.29
CA PRO A 76 -8.46 5.70 -8.59
C PRO A 76 -8.60 6.70 -9.75
N GLU A 77 -9.38 7.77 -9.57
CA GLU A 77 -9.61 8.80 -10.59
C GLU A 77 -8.45 9.80 -10.72
N ASN A 78 -7.47 9.75 -9.81
CA ASN A 78 -6.36 10.70 -9.72
C ASN A 78 -4.98 10.00 -9.74
N LEU A 79 -4.93 8.81 -10.35
CA LEU A 79 -3.72 8.00 -10.55
C LEU A 79 -3.15 8.18 -11.97
#